data_AF-A0A7Z9Y8A3-F1
#
_entry.id   AF-A0A7Z9Y8A3-F1
#
_cell.length_a   1.000
_cell.length_b   1.000
_cell.length_c   1.000
_cell.angle_alpha   90.00
_cell.angle_beta   90.00
_cell.angle_gamma   90.00
#
_symmetry.space_group_name_H-M   'P 1'
#
loop_
_entity.id
_entity.type
_entity.pdbx_description
1 polymer ?
#
loop_
_entity_poly.entity_id
_entity_poly.type
_entity_poly.pdbx_seq_one_letter_code
_entity_poly.pdbx_strand_id
1 'polypeptide(L)'
;GMRVANGMEIEMEGLAESSSRAEWLVGTRGGKMDHATMCFAEENHALLISFHPFSAVPIPMPVERYRWVTFYAHPADKGNAVMSEYNERSILSKFIIPALLRDVLSRNKPLERRWRSVLKAIASRDRARLDREWGTIEAVLSLLPQSITLRRFLSAFGEMEGELRELYPALFQVKGMDSPLKVRDRAEHHLGEIRRVIAAAEILKEAHEAGSEGDIRLELDMMSQIGRLLDETHRSLRDLYEVSTEGIEELIRLVRSCDGVLGARVMGGGFGGNVLALIVEENVRRTIEKVRSRSYGEPIMTSSPGNGSVYVPPSESKRFKLIELANDPMRWKENEAEIRAMVERLLGGKPSRPVKPVIVAAGKGERARRSGLTTPKPLAPVFGTPVVRYVLEKFFALPFDVERPLVIVSPETLDPIKKALSGYQLDYAVQERALGTANAVLSAEEKLRDFDGDVAVIWGTQPVVRIETIRDAILIHQAARFSSMTLPTALRPNPYAPIVRDEEGWVVDSLETYLEGAKAPQIGEDNVGLFILPCREMFETLKELHRKHYLPDGRYDTPRGELGFPNMMVREMARRGKTILALAMADPRETKGIKAKGDLEKVERYILHLSEV
;
A
#
# COMPACT_ATOMS: atom_id res chain seq x y z
N GLY A 1 5.37 -17.79 10.53
CA GLY A 1 4.51 -18.35 11.60
C GLY A 1 5.08 -19.62 12.19
N MET A 2 4.83 -20.77 11.56
CA MET A 2 5.20 -22.09 12.09
C MET A 2 6.70 -22.25 12.37
N ARG A 3 7.59 -21.85 11.46
CA ARG A 3 9.06 -21.91 11.67
C ARG A 3 9.50 -21.14 12.92
N VAL A 4 9.04 -19.90 13.06
CA VAL A 4 9.34 -19.05 14.22
C VAL A 4 8.83 -19.67 15.53
N ALA A 5 7.60 -20.18 15.53
CA ALA A 5 7.02 -20.84 16.71
C ALA A 5 7.80 -22.08 17.17
N ASN A 6 8.55 -22.70 16.26
CA ASN A 6 9.39 -23.87 16.53
C ASN A 6 10.88 -23.51 16.67
N GLY A 7 11.23 -22.21 16.78
CA GLY A 7 12.62 -21.77 16.93
C GLY A 7 13.51 -22.05 15.71
N MET A 8 12.91 -22.24 14.53
CA MET A 8 13.64 -22.52 13.29
C MET A 8 14.03 -21.21 12.60
N GLU A 9 15.25 -21.18 12.07
CA GLU A 9 15.74 -20.11 11.22
C GLU A 9 14.93 -20.02 9.90
N ILE A 10 14.71 -18.80 9.41
CA ILE A 10 13.96 -18.54 8.19
C ILE A 10 14.92 -18.17 7.07
N GLU A 11 15.51 -19.20 6.47
CA GLU A 11 16.16 -19.08 5.16
C GLU A 11 15.08 -19.03 4.06
N MET A 12 15.00 -17.91 3.33
CA MET A 12 13.90 -17.65 2.37
C MET A 12 13.86 -18.65 1.22
N GLU A 13 15.02 -19.08 0.71
CA GLU A 13 15.08 -20.14 -0.30
C GLU A 13 14.55 -21.46 0.25
N GLY A 14 14.98 -21.82 1.47
CA GLY A 14 14.49 -23.02 2.17
C GLY A 14 13.00 -22.95 2.48
N LEU A 15 12.46 -21.75 2.76
CA LEU A 15 11.04 -21.52 2.95
C LEU A 15 10.27 -21.73 1.64
N ALA A 16 10.71 -21.12 0.53
CA ALA A 16 10.10 -21.31 -0.78
C ALA A 16 10.12 -22.78 -1.22
N GLU A 17 11.24 -23.48 -1.00
CA GLU A 17 11.36 -24.90 -1.31
C GLU A 17 10.42 -25.77 -0.47
N SER A 18 10.44 -25.63 0.85
CA SER A 18 9.55 -26.42 1.72
C SER A 18 8.06 -26.17 1.44
N SER A 19 7.68 -24.92 1.15
CA SER A 19 6.31 -24.53 0.84
C SER A 19 5.85 -25.12 -0.51
N SER A 20 6.69 -25.09 -1.53
CA SER A 20 6.40 -25.73 -2.82
C SER A 20 6.21 -27.25 -2.71
N ARG A 21 7.00 -27.93 -1.86
CA ARG A 21 6.86 -29.38 -1.62
C ARG A 21 5.60 -29.71 -0.83
N ALA A 22 5.20 -28.83 0.10
CA ALA A 22 3.96 -29.01 0.84
C ALA A 22 2.73 -28.92 -0.08
N GLU A 23 2.76 -28.07 -1.11
CA GLU A 23 1.68 -27.97 -2.10
C GLU A 23 1.44 -29.28 -2.87
N TRP A 24 2.48 -30.11 -3.05
CA TRP A 24 2.30 -31.42 -3.66
C TRP A 24 1.41 -32.36 -2.85
N LEU A 25 1.26 -32.12 -1.54
CA LEU A 25 0.36 -32.89 -0.67
C LEU A 25 -1.12 -32.55 -0.90
N VAL A 26 -1.42 -31.41 -1.55
CA VAL A 26 -2.79 -31.02 -1.92
C VAL A 26 -3.17 -31.41 -3.36
N GLY A 27 -2.28 -32.12 -4.07
CA GLY A 27 -2.57 -32.80 -5.34
C GLY A 27 -2.03 -32.10 -6.60
N THR A 28 -1.61 -30.84 -6.53
CA THR A 28 -1.00 -30.11 -7.66
C THR A 28 0.51 -30.31 -7.69
N ARG A 29 1.05 -30.83 -8.81
CA ARG A 29 2.51 -31.04 -9.00
C ARG A 29 3.16 -29.86 -9.73
N GLY A 30 2.90 -28.66 -9.22
CA GLY A 30 3.37 -27.37 -9.78
C GLY A 30 4.87 -27.13 -9.64
N GLY A 31 5.28 -25.91 -10.01
CA GLY A 31 6.65 -25.40 -9.83
C GLY A 31 6.86 -24.74 -8.47
N LYS A 32 7.97 -24.01 -8.32
CA LYS A 32 8.31 -23.26 -7.09
C LYS A 32 8.14 -21.73 -7.24
N MET A 33 7.65 -21.26 -8.39
CA MET A 33 7.61 -19.83 -8.76
C MET A 33 6.82 -19.00 -7.76
N ASP A 34 5.57 -19.36 -7.48
CA ASP A 34 4.68 -18.58 -6.62
C ASP A 34 5.28 -18.41 -5.21
N HIS A 35 5.82 -19.49 -4.66
CA HIS A 35 6.49 -19.49 -3.35
C HIS A 35 7.78 -18.67 -3.35
N ALA A 36 8.57 -18.74 -4.42
CA ALA A 36 9.77 -17.92 -4.56
C ALA A 36 9.41 -16.43 -4.71
N THR A 37 8.40 -16.08 -5.50
CA THR A 37 7.91 -14.71 -5.59
C THR A 37 7.42 -14.21 -4.24
N MET A 38 6.65 -15.01 -3.50
CA MET A 38 6.23 -14.66 -2.15
C MET A 38 7.42 -14.43 -1.20
N CYS A 39 8.55 -15.11 -1.36
CA CYS A 39 9.69 -14.96 -0.45
C CYS A 39 10.64 -13.81 -0.83
N PHE A 40 10.73 -13.48 -2.12
CA PHE A 40 11.77 -12.60 -2.66
C PHE A 40 11.25 -11.33 -3.33
N ALA A 41 9.93 -11.09 -3.37
CA ALA A 41 9.39 -9.90 -4.03
C ALA A 41 9.85 -8.60 -3.34
N GLU A 42 10.10 -7.60 -4.15
CA GLU A 42 10.51 -6.26 -3.74
C GLU A 42 9.54 -5.24 -4.35
N GLU A 43 9.18 -4.22 -3.58
CA GLU A 43 8.29 -3.16 -4.06
C GLU A 43 8.82 -2.53 -5.35
N ASN A 44 7.92 -2.31 -6.31
CA ASN A 44 8.20 -1.74 -7.64
C ASN A 44 9.15 -2.56 -8.54
N HIS A 45 9.41 -3.83 -8.18
CA HIS A 45 10.23 -4.74 -8.98
C HIS A 45 9.46 -6.01 -9.40
N ALA A 46 9.69 -6.45 -10.63
CA ALA A 46 9.42 -7.83 -11.04
C ALA A 46 10.57 -8.73 -10.56
N LEU A 47 10.36 -10.05 -10.52
CA LEU A 47 11.42 -11.02 -10.21
C LEU A 47 11.71 -11.92 -11.40
N LEU A 48 12.98 -11.96 -11.80
CA LEU A 48 13.50 -12.92 -12.75
C LEU A 48 14.11 -14.13 -12.02
N ILE A 49 13.35 -15.22 -11.95
CA ILE A 49 13.65 -16.39 -11.13
C ILE A 49 14.29 -17.51 -11.99
N SER A 50 15.34 -18.13 -11.48
CA SER A 50 15.92 -19.40 -11.95
C SER A 50 15.85 -20.44 -10.85
N PHE A 51 15.78 -21.72 -11.22
CA PHE A 51 15.77 -22.84 -10.28
C PHE A 51 16.98 -23.78 -10.41
N HIS A 52 17.82 -23.61 -11.44
CA HIS A 52 18.98 -24.49 -11.68
C HIS A 52 20.18 -23.70 -12.26
N PRO A 53 21.05 -23.11 -11.41
CA PRO A 53 20.92 -22.96 -9.96
C PRO A 53 19.81 -21.97 -9.58
N PHE A 54 19.38 -21.97 -8.32
CA PHE A 54 18.40 -21.02 -7.82
C PHE A 54 18.94 -19.59 -7.88
N SER A 55 18.14 -18.67 -8.39
CA SER A 55 18.37 -17.24 -8.25
C SER A 55 17.06 -16.47 -8.37
N ALA A 56 16.91 -15.39 -7.61
CA ALA A 56 15.81 -14.44 -7.74
C ALA A 56 16.44 -13.06 -7.93
N VAL A 57 16.28 -12.49 -9.12
CA VAL A 57 16.88 -11.19 -9.47
C VAL A 57 15.77 -10.16 -9.61
N PRO A 58 15.75 -9.08 -8.80
CA PRO A 58 14.80 -8.00 -8.97
C PRO A 58 15.07 -7.24 -10.26
N ILE A 59 14.00 -6.97 -11.01
CA ILE A 59 13.99 -6.20 -12.26
C ILE A 59 13.12 -4.97 -12.01
N PRO A 60 13.68 -3.75 -12.03
CA PRO A 60 12.91 -2.55 -11.75
C PRO A 60 11.84 -2.35 -12.82
N MET A 61 10.69 -1.82 -12.41
CA MET A 61 9.55 -1.60 -13.30
C MET A 61 9.19 -0.11 -13.36
N PRO A 62 8.80 0.41 -14.54
CA PRO A 62 8.24 1.74 -14.64
C PRO A 62 6.81 1.74 -14.08
N VAL A 63 6.67 2.02 -12.78
CA VAL A 63 5.39 2.02 -12.05
C VAL A 63 4.74 3.39 -11.96
N GLU A 64 5.31 4.46 -12.49
CA GLU A 64 4.65 5.77 -12.40
C GLU A 64 3.52 5.92 -13.42
N ARG A 65 3.75 5.44 -14.65
CA ARG A 65 2.89 5.67 -15.82
C ARG A 65 2.13 4.44 -16.29
N TYR A 66 2.39 3.28 -15.68
CA TYR A 66 1.80 2.00 -16.08
C TYR A 66 1.29 1.22 -14.86
N ARG A 67 0.26 0.39 -15.08
CA ARG A 67 -0.29 -0.54 -14.10
C ARG A 67 -0.45 -1.92 -14.66
N TRP A 68 -0.31 -2.88 -13.77
CA TRP A 68 -0.61 -4.28 -13.99
C TRP A 68 -1.95 -4.56 -13.32
N VAL A 69 -2.96 -4.89 -14.11
CA VAL A 69 -4.32 -5.09 -13.62
C VAL A 69 -4.73 -6.51 -13.86
N THR A 70 -5.29 -7.15 -12.83
CA THR A 70 -5.84 -8.50 -12.96
C THR A 70 -7.35 -8.46 -13.01
N PHE A 71 -7.90 -9.12 -14.02
CA PHE A 71 -9.33 -9.27 -14.23
C PHE A 71 -9.69 -10.75 -14.07
N TYR A 72 -10.63 -11.05 -13.19
CA TYR A 72 -11.10 -12.41 -12.98
C TYR A 72 -12.06 -12.84 -14.09
N ALA A 73 -11.82 -14.01 -14.70
CA ALA A 73 -12.64 -14.54 -15.79
C ALA A 73 -13.72 -15.52 -15.29
N HIS A 74 -13.34 -16.54 -14.54
CA HIS A 74 -14.25 -17.53 -13.93
C HIS A 74 -13.43 -18.52 -13.11
N PRO A 75 -14.05 -19.29 -12.19
CA PRO A 75 -13.33 -20.33 -11.48
C PRO A 75 -12.74 -21.35 -12.44
N ALA A 76 -11.47 -21.69 -12.27
CA ALA A 76 -10.93 -22.90 -12.89
C ALA A 76 -11.57 -24.11 -12.18
N ASP A 77 -12.18 -25.01 -12.94
CA ASP A 77 -12.73 -26.25 -12.40
C ASP A 77 -11.59 -27.07 -11.76
N LYS A 78 -11.72 -27.41 -10.48
CA LYS A 78 -10.73 -28.18 -9.72
C LYS A 78 -11.02 -29.68 -9.74
N GLY A 79 -11.93 -30.14 -10.58
CA GLY A 79 -12.27 -31.56 -10.75
C GLY A 79 -11.09 -32.40 -11.28
N ASN A 80 -11.23 -33.72 -11.14
CA ASN A 80 -10.21 -34.70 -11.56
C ASN A 80 -9.83 -34.59 -13.04
N ALA A 81 -10.73 -34.14 -13.91
CA ALA A 81 -10.47 -33.95 -15.34
C ALA A 81 -9.47 -32.80 -15.59
N VAL A 82 -9.68 -31.63 -15.00
CA VAL A 82 -8.77 -30.48 -15.15
C VAL A 82 -7.44 -30.73 -14.44
N MET A 83 -7.46 -31.37 -13.27
CA MET A 83 -6.23 -31.82 -12.60
C MET A 83 -5.42 -32.79 -13.48
N SER A 84 -6.10 -33.70 -14.20
CA SER A 84 -5.44 -34.60 -15.17
C SER A 84 -4.81 -33.82 -16.34
N GLU A 85 -5.52 -32.82 -16.89
CA GLU A 85 -4.95 -31.96 -17.93
C GLU A 85 -3.73 -31.19 -17.44
N TYR A 86 -3.80 -30.54 -16.26
CA TYR A 86 -2.65 -29.85 -15.68
C TYR A 86 -1.43 -30.77 -15.49
N ASN A 87 -1.67 -31.96 -14.93
CA ASN A 87 -0.64 -32.95 -14.69
C ASN A 87 -0.02 -33.50 -15.98
N GLU A 88 -0.78 -33.59 -17.07
CA GLU A 88 -0.23 -33.94 -18.38
C GLU A 88 0.82 -32.94 -18.87
N ARG A 89 0.55 -31.64 -18.70
CA ARG A 89 1.49 -30.60 -19.11
C ARG A 89 2.75 -30.70 -18.26
N SER A 90 2.60 -30.95 -16.95
CA SER A 90 3.72 -31.13 -16.03
C SER A 90 4.61 -32.34 -16.39
N ILE A 91 4.04 -33.52 -16.62
CA ILE A 91 4.81 -34.73 -16.97
C ILE A 91 5.52 -34.60 -18.32
N LEU A 92 4.85 -34.00 -19.32
CA LEU A 92 5.44 -33.75 -20.64
C LEU A 92 6.68 -32.90 -20.52
N SER A 93 6.56 -31.80 -19.77
CA SER A 93 7.59 -30.79 -19.59
C SER A 93 8.78 -31.29 -18.77
N LYS A 94 8.50 -32.03 -17.68
CA LYS A 94 9.52 -32.43 -16.70
C LYS A 94 10.24 -33.74 -17.08
N PHE A 95 9.56 -34.66 -17.76
CA PHE A 95 10.08 -36.02 -17.98
C PHE A 95 10.15 -36.41 -19.45
N ILE A 96 9.02 -36.35 -20.17
CA ILE A 96 8.92 -36.93 -21.52
C ILE A 96 9.75 -36.13 -22.53
N ILE A 97 9.56 -34.80 -22.61
CA ILE A 97 10.31 -33.94 -23.54
C ILE A 97 11.83 -34.04 -23.26
N PRO A 98 12.34 -33.90 -22.02
CA PRO A 98 13.76 -34.10 -21.74
C PRO A 98 14.30 -35.47 -22.15
N ALA A 99 13.56 -36.56 -21.92
CA ALA A 99 13.98 -37.90 -22.31
C ALA A 99 14.08 -38.04 -23.84
N LEU A 100 13.05 -37.58 -24.58
CA LEU A 100 13.05 -37.60 -26.04
C LEU A 100 14.14 -36.70 -26.63
N LEU A 101 14.37 -35.52 -26.06
CA LEU A 101 15.47 -34.64 -26.46
C LEU A 101 16.82 -35.34 -26.29
N ARG A 102 17.08 -35.98 -25.13
CA ARG A 102 18.32 -36.73 -24.90
C ARG A 102 18.52 -37.84 -25.93
N ASP A 103 17.47 -38.62 -26.22
CA ASP A 103 17.52 -39.69 -27.20
C ASP A 103 17.85 -39.17 -28.61
N VAL A 104 17.10 -38.18 -29.10
CA VAL A 104 17.30 -37.58 -30.42
C VAL A 104 18.71 -36.97 -30.55
N LEU A 105 19.15 -36.20 -29.55
CA LEU A 105 20.45 -35.54 -29.59
C LEU A 105 21.61 -36.55 -29.51
N SER A 106 21.46 -37.65 -28.77
CA SER A 106 22.49 -38.68 -28.67
C SER A 106 22.83 -39.33 -30.02
N ARG A 107 21.84 -39.36 -30.93
CA ARG A 107 21.93 -39.91 -32.29
C ARG A 107 22.51 -38.91 -33.30
N ASN A 108 22.70 -37.64 -32.93
CA ASN A 108 23.21 -36.59 -33.81
C ASN A 108 24.24 -35.70 -33.09
N LYS A 109 25.52 -36.11 -33.08
CA LYS A 109 26.61 -35.43 -32.36
C LYS A 109 26.85 -33.97 -32.76
N PRO A 110 26.80 -33.57 -34.05
CA PRO A 110 26.88 -32.16 -34.43
C PRO A 110 25.75 -31.32 -33.82
N LEU A 111 24.51 -31.83 -33.86
CA LEU A 111 23.35 -31.16 -33.30
C LEU A 111 23.40 -31.10 -31.76
N GLU A 112 23.87 -32.17 -31.10
CA GLU A 112 24.12 -32.20 -29.65
C GLU A 112 25.08 -31.07 -29.22
N ARG A 113 26.15 -30.84 -29.98
CA ARG A 113 27.12 -29.77 -29.69
C ARG A 113 26.48 -28.38 -29.81
N ARG A 114 25.67 -28.14 -30.85
CA ARG A 114 24.94 -26.88 -31.02
C ARG A 114 23.88 -26.71 -29.93
N TRP A 115 23.18 -27.78 -29.55
CA TRP A 115 22.21 -27.74 -28.45
C TRP A 115 22.85 -27.33 -27.11
N ARG A 116 24.09 -27.74 -26.83
CA ARG A 116 24.84 -27.24 -25.67
C ARG A 116 25.07 -25.73 -25.71
N SER A 117 25.17 -25.12 -26.90
CA SER A 117 25.23 -23.66 -27.06
C SER A 117 23.91 -23.00 -26.68
N VAL A 118 22.78 -23.58 -27.09
CA VAL A 118 21.42 -23.15 -26.71
C VAL A 118 21.26 -23.19 -25.19
N LEU A 119 21.60 -24.31 -24.54
CA LEU A 119 21.50 -24.45 -23.09
C LEU A 119 22.36 -23.42 -22.35
N LYS A 120 23.56 -23.12 -22.86
CA LYS A 120 24.39 -22.05 -22.31
C LYS A 120 23.74 -20.68 -22.44
N ALA A 121 23.14 -20.36 -23.59
CA ALA A 121 22.43 -19.10 -23.81
C ALA A 121 21.24 -18.94 -22.85
N ILE A 122 20.46 -20.00 -22.64
CA ILE A 122 19.35 -20.01 -21.69
C ILE A 122 19.87 -19.81 -20.26
N ALA A 123 20.90 -20.56 -19.85
CA ALA A 123 21.47 -20.48 -18.50
C ALA A 123 22.07 -19.09 -18.21
N SER A 124 22.73 -18.47 -19.20
CA SER A 124 23.28 -17.13 -19.08
C SER A 124 22.28 -16.01 -19.36
N ARG A 125 21.02 -16.33 -19.71
CA ARG A 125 19.98 -15.37 -20.10
C ARG A 125 20.43 -14.43 -21.23
N ASP A 126 21.20 -14.97 -22.18
CA ASP A 126 21.75 -14.19 -23.31
C ASP A 126 20.77 -14.24 -24.48
N ARG A 127 19.93 -13.21 -24.60
CA ARG A 127 18.92 -13.08 -25.66
C ARG A 127 19.55 -13.14 -27.04
N ALA A 128 20.59 -12.34 -27.29
CA ALA A 128 21.20 -12.21 -28.60
C ALA A 128 21.77 -13.56 -29.10
N ARG A 129 22.37 -14.33 -28.19
CA ARG A 129 22.84 -15.68 -28.52
C ARG A 129 21.69 -16.65 -28.72
N LEU A 130 20.64 -16.60 -27.89
CA LEU A 130 19.46 -17.45 -28.06
C LEU A 130 18.77 -17.21 -29.41
N ASP A 131 18.66 -15.95 -29.83
CA ASP A 131 18.12 -15.55 -31.14
C ASP A 131 18.95 -16.13 -32.30
N ARG A 132 20.29 -16.03 -32.23
CA ARG A 132 21.18 -16.63 -33.25
C ARG A 132 21.08 -18.15 -33.32
N GLU A 133 20.81 -18.81 -32.20
CA GLU A 133 20.69 -20.26 -32.11
C GLU A 133 19.26 -20.78 -32.38
N TRP A 134 18.31 -19.91 -32.73
CA TRP A 134 16.91 -20.30 -32.92
C TRP A 134 16.74 -21.38 -34.01
N GLY A 135 17.51 -21.31 -35.10
CA GLY A 135 17.51 -22.36 -36.13
C GLY A 135 18.01 -23.71 -35.61
N THR A 136 18.86 -23.74 -34.57
CA THR A 136 19.23 -24.98 -33.87
C THR A 136 18.02 -25.55 -33.12
N ILE A 137 17.24 -24.69 -32.46
CA ILE A 137 16.03 -25.08 -31.74
C ILE A 137 15.00 -25.70 -32.70
N GLU A 138 14.72 -25.03 -33.83
CA GLU A 138 13.79 -25.53 -34.84
C GLU A 138 14.23 -26.88 -35.40
N ALA A 139 15.52 -27.04 -35.68
CA ALA A 139 16.08 -28.32 -36.14
C ALA A 139 15.84 -29.44 -35.12
N VAL A 140 16.05 -29.19 -33.82
CA VAL A 140 15.79 -30.18 -32.76
C VAL A 140 14.30 -30.49 -32.61
N LEU A 141 13.44 -29.46 -32.62
CA LEU A 141 11.99 -29.64 -32.50
C LEU A 141 11.40 -30.44 -33.68
N SER A 142 11.97 -30.28 -34.89
CA SER A 142 11.55 -31.04 -36.08
C SER A 142 11.78 -32.56 -35.95
N LEU A 143 12.76 -32.96 -35.13
CA LEU A 143 13.09 -34.36 -34.87
C LEU A 143 12.24 -34.99 -33.75
N LEU A 144 11.59 -34.17 -32.91
CA LEU A 144 10.64 -34.67 -31.93
C LEU A 144 9.35 -35.13 -32.63
N PRO A 145 8.70 -36.20 -32.12
CA PRO A 145 7.38 -36.57 -32.62
C PRO A 145 6.37 -35.46 -32.34
N GLN A 146 5.36 -35.30 -33.20
CA GLN A 146 4.27 -34.35 -32.96
C GLN A 146 3.53 -34.71 -31.65
N SER A 147 3.18 -36.00 -31.49
CA SER A 147 2.58 -36.54 -30.28
C SER A 147 3.09 -37.95 -29.97
N ILE A 148 2.97 -38.37 -28.72
CA ILE A 148 3.31 -39.73 -28.26
C ILE A 148 2.27 -40.22 -27.25
N THR A 149 2.07 -41.53 -27.13
CA THR A 149 1.26 -42.11 -26.04
C THR A 149 2.16 -42.56 -24.90
N LEU A 150 1.64 -42.65 -23.66
CA LEU A 150 2.42 -43.20 -22.54
C LEU A 150 2.88 -44.63 -22.84
N ARG A 151 2.04 -45.46 -23.46
CA ARG A 151 2.41 -46.83 -23.87
C ARG A 151 3.63 -46.82 -24.78
N ARG A 152 3.62 -45.97 -25.81
CA ARG A 152 4.74 -45.87 -26.76
C ARG A 152 5.99 -45.31 -26.07
N PHE A 153 5.84 -44.29 -25.23
CA PHE A 153 6.95 -43.73 -24.48
C PHE A 153 7.60 -44.78 -23.57
N LEU A 154 6.82 -45.47 -22.74
CA LEU A 154 7.31 -46.47 -21.79
C LEU A 154 7.86 -47.74 -22.45
N SER A 155 7.48 -48.03 -23.70
CA SER A 155 8.15 -49.09 -24.47
C SER A 155 9.63 -48.79 -24.76
N ALA A 156 10.01 -47.52 -24.80
CA ALA A 156 11.38 -47.07 -25.04
C ALA A 156 12.11 -46.61 -23.77
N PHE A 157 11.37 -46.18 -22.74
CA PHE A 157 11.87 -45.63 -21.47
C PHE A 157 11.20 -46.32 -20.27
N GLY A 158 11.17 -47.65 -20.28
CA GLY A 158 10.42 -48.46 -19.31
C GLY A 158 10.90 -48.30 -17.87
N GLU A 159 12.17 -47.95 -17.67
CA GLU A 159 12.76 -47.65 -16.38
C GLU A 159 12.08 -46.48 -15.64
N MET A 160 11.40 -45.59 -16.37
CA MET A 160 10.72 -44.43 -15.79
C MET A 160 9.29 -44.76 -15.31
N GLU A 161 8.74 -45.93 -15.61
CA GLU A 161 7.32 -46.23 -15.35
C GLU A 161 6.96 -46.12 -13.86
N GLY A 162 7.78 -46.67 -12.98
CA GLY A 162 7.53 -46.64 -11.54
C GLY A 162 7.43 -45.22 -10.98
N GLU A 163 8.41 -44.39 -11.30
CA GLU A 163 8.45 -42.98 -10.88
C GLU A 163 7.26 -42.19 -11.45
N LEU A 164 6.95 -42.36 -12.74
CA LEU A 164 5.84 -41.64 -13.36
C LEU A 164 4.48 -42.03 -12.78
N ARG A 165 4.27 -43.33 -12.47
CA ARG A 165 3.02 -43.81 -11.84
C ARG A 165 2.85 -43.27 -10.42
N GLU A 166 3.93 -43.18 -9.66
CA GLU A 166 3.90 -42.63 -8.30
C GLU A 166 3.62 -41.13 -8.32
N LEU A 167 4.28 -40.37 -9.20
CA LEU A 167 4.18 -38.92 -9.24
C LEU A 167 2.90 -38.41 -9.90
N TYR A 168 2.39 -39.12 -10.92
CA TYR A 168 1.25 -38.69 -11.75
C TYR A 168 0.14 -39.76 -11.88
N PRO A 169 -0.40 -40.31 -10.77
CA PRO A 169 -1.36 -41.42 -10.81
C PRO A 169 -2.64 -41.10 -11.60
N ALA A 170 -3.14 -39.86 -11.49
CA ALA A 170 -4.34 -39.40 -12.19
C ALA A 170 -4.23 -39.52 -13.71
N LEU A 171 -3.03 -39.35 -14.27
CA LEU A 171 -2.81 -39.48 -15.71
C LEU A 171 -3.02 -40.92 -16.19
N PHE A 172 -2.52 -41.90 -15.42
CA PHE A 172 -2.70 -43.31 -15.73
C PHE A 172 -4.15 -43.78 -15.54
N GLN A 173 -4.86 -43.21 -14.56
CA GLN A 173 -6.21 -43.63 -14.18
C GLN A 173 -7.32 -42.94 -15.00
N VAL A 174 -7.14 -41.66 -15.32
CA VAL A 174 -8.17 -40.84 -15.99
C VAL A 174 -7.90 -40.74 -17.49
N LYS A 175 -6.68 -40.33 -17.87
CA LYS A 175 -6.33 -40.12 -19.29
C LYS A 175 -5.96 -41.42 -20.00
N GLY A 176 -5.39 -42.38 -19.27
CA GLY A 176 -5.04 -43.70 -19.77
C GLY A 176 -3.76 -43.72 -20.62
N MET A 177 -3.33 -44.93 -20.98
CA MET A 177 -2.02 -45.19 -21.61
C MET A 177 -1.95 -44.81 -23.09
N ASP A 178 -3.10 -44.68 -23.75
CA ASP A 178 -3.23 -44.59 -25.21
C ASP A 178 -3.64 -43.20 -25.71
N SER A 179 -3.93 -42.28 -24.79
CA SER A 179 -4.22 -40.89 -25.14
C SER A 179 -2.99 -40.19 -25.73
N PRO A 180 -3.14 -39.41 -26.81
CA PRO A 180 -2.03 -38.69 -27.42
C PRO A 180 -1.59 -37.51 -26.54
N LEU A 181 -0.28 -37.44 -26.28
CA LEU A 181 0.38 -36.36 -25.57
C LEU A 181 1.13 -35.48 -26.58
N LYS A 182 0.83 -34.18 -26.63
CA LYS A 182 1.40 -33.25 -27.63
C LYS A 182 2.83 -32.86 -27.26
N VAL A 183 3.82 -33.45 -27.91
CA VAL A 183 5.23 -33.26 -27.53
C VAL A 183 5.79 -31.98 -28.15
N ARG A 184 5.65 -31.82 -29.47
CA ARG A 184 6.26 -30.71 -30.19
C ARG A 184 5.69 -29.36 -29.78
N ASP A 185 4.37 -29.24 -29.71
CA ASP A 185 3.68 -27.99 -29.36
C ASP A 185 4.10 -27.51 -27.96
N ARG A 186 4.19 -28.43 -26.99
CA ARG A 186 4.61 -28.10 -25.62
C ARG A 186 6.09 -27.74 -25.55
N ALA A 187 6.95 -28.44 -26.30
CA ALA A 187 8.37 -28.08 -26.38
C ALA A 187 8.60 -26.71 -27.03
N GLU A 188 7.85 -26.40 -28.08
CA GLU A 188 7.87 -25.10 -28.76
C GLU A 188 7.37 -23.99 -27.83
N HIS A 189 6.27 -24.22 -27.10
CA HIS A 189 5.80 -23.31 -26.06
C HIS A 189 6.90 -22.98 -25.05
N HIS A 190 7.56 -23.99 -24.47
CA HIS A 190 8.58 -23.78 -23.44
C HIS A 190 9.77 -22.98 -23.92
N LEU A 191 10.33 -23.33 -25.08
CA LEU A 191 11.49 -22.62 -25.63
C LEU A 191 11.12 -21.20 -26.06
N GLY A 192 9.91 -21.02 -26.61
CA GLY A 192 9.36 -19.70 -26.92
C GLY A 192 9.15 -18.83 -25.67
N GLU A 193 8.60 -19.41 -24.60
CA GLU A 193 8.34 -18.68 -23.36
C GLU A 193 9.65 -18.30 -22.65
N ILE A 194 10.65 -19.18 -22.62
CA ILE A 194 11.99 -18.86 -22.11
C ILE A 194 12.57 -17.63 -22.84
N ARG A 195 12.47 -17.62 -24.18
CA ARG A 195 12.94 -16.49 -24.99
C ARG A 195 12.18 -15.20 -24.68
N ARG A 196 10.85 -15.26 -24.57
CA ARG A 196 10.02 -14.09 -24.22
C ARG A 196 10.32 -13.55 -22.82
N VAL A 197 10.56 -14.42 -21.84
CA VAL A 197 10.90 -14.03 -20.46
C VAL A 197 12.24 -13.31 -20.40
N ILE A 198 13.27 -13.84 -21.08
CA ILE A 198 14.58 -13.17 -21.16
C ILE A 198 14.43 -11.79 -21.81
N ALA A 199 13.73 -11.69 -22.94
CA ALA A 199 13.48 -10.43 -23.62
C ALA A 199 12.69 -9.43 -22.75
N ALA A 200 11.66 -9.89 -22.05
CA ALA A 200 10.85 -9.04 -21.17
C ALA A 200 11.68 -8.45 -20.02
N ALA A 201 12.58 -9.23 -19.42
CA ALA A 201 13.43 -8.75 -18.33
C ALA A 201 14.42 -7.66 -18.79
N GLU A 202 15.04 -7.84 -19.98
CA GLU A 202 15.91 -6.82 -20.58
C GLU A 202 15.12 -5.54 -20.88
N ILE A 203 13.99 -5.67 -21.59
CA ILE A 203 13.17 -4.52 -22.01
C ILE A 203 12.59 -3.76 -20.80
N LEU A 204 12.16 -4.44 -19.73
CA LEU A 204 11.66 -3.77 -18.53
C LEU A 204 12.73 -2.91 -17.86
N LYS A 205 13.96 -3.44 -17.79
CA LYS A 205 15.09 -2.70 -17.22
C LYS A 205 15.41 -1.46 -18.04
N GLU A 206 15.51 -1.61 -19.37
CA GLU A 206 15.77 -0.49 -20.28
C GLU A 206 14.63 0.55 -20.24
N ALA A 207 13.37 0.10 -20.14
CA ALA A 207 12.22 1.00 -20.03
C ALA A 207 12.26 1.83 -18.75
N HIS A 208 12.62 1.20 -17.63
CA HIS A 208 12.78 1.89 -16.35
C HIS A 208 13.92 2.92 -16.38
N GLU A 209 15.05 2.58 -17.01
CA GLU A 209 16.18 3.49 -17.20
C GLU A 209 15.77 4.71 -18.05
N ALA A 210 15.14 4.47 -19.21
CA ALA A 210 14.65 5.54 -20.08
C ALA A 210 13.65 6.46 -19.38
N GLY A 211 12.70 5.90 -18.62
CA GLY A 211 11.72 6.68 -17.85
C GLY A 211 12.36 7.51 -16.73
N SER A 212 13.41 7.01 -16.10
CA SER A 212 14.16 7.72 -15.05
C SER A 212 15.01 8.87 -15.61
N GLU A 213 15.50 8.73 -16.83
CA GLU A 213 16.22 9.79 -17.57
C GLU A 213 15.27 10.83 -18.21
N GLY A 214 13.96 10.58 -18.17
CA GLY A 214 12.93 11.47 -18.72
C GLY A 214 12.62 11.24 -20.20
N ASP A 215 13.12 10.17 -20.83
CA ASP A 215 12.74 9.78 -22.19
C ASP A 215 11.44 8.97 -22.20
N ILE A 216 10.33 9.69 -22.02
CA ILE A 216 8.98 9.11 -21.95
C ILE A 216 8.59 8.39 -23.25
N ARG A 217 9.13 8.83 -24.40
CA ARG A 217 8.80 8.23 -25.69
C ARG A 217 9.46 6.86 -25.84
N LEU A 218 10.73 6.75 -25.46
CA LEU A 218 11.45 5.48 -25.48
C LEU A 218 10.85 4.48 -24.49
N GLU A 219 10.55 4.95 -23.26
CA GLU A 219 9.86 4.14 -22.25
C GLU A 219 8.54 3.58 -22.79
N LEU A 220 7.72 4.41 -23.46
CA LEU A 220 6.45 3.96 -24.04
C LEU A 220 6.62 2.94 -25.17
N ASP A 221 7.62 3.09 -26.03
CA ASP A 221 7.90 2.10 -27.07
C ASP A 221 8.31 0.74 -26.46
N MET A 222 9.19 0.76 -25.46
CA MET A 222 9.63 -0.43 -24.74
C MET A 222 8.48 -1.09 -23.97
N MET A 223 7.64 -0.32 -23.28
CA MET A 223 6.47 -0.86 -22.60
C MET A 223 5.42 -1.39 -23.58
N SER A 224 5.33 -0.82 -24.78
CA SER A 224 4.52 -1.39 -25.86
C SER A 224 5.10 -2.71 -26.40
N GLN A 225 6.44 -2.87 -26.39
CA GLN A 225 7.08 -4.15 -26.68
C GLN A 225 6.75 -5.21 -25.62
N ILE A 226 6.74 -4.84 -24.32
CA ILE A 226 6.26 -5.74 -23.25
C ILE A 226 4.81 -6.16 -23.50
N GLY A 227 3.94 -5.21 -23.87
CA GLY A 227 2.56 -5.50 -24.25
C GLY A 227 2.45 -6.55 -25.37
N ARG A 228 3.27 -6.42 -26.42
CA ARG A 228 3.34 -7.42 -27.51
C ARG A 228 3.80 -8.79 -27.01
N LEU A 229 4.79 -8.84 -26.12
CA LEU A 229 5.26 -10.10 -25.52
C LEU A 229 4.16 -10.77 -24.69
N LEU A 230 3.34 -10.01 -23.97
CA LEU A 230 2.18 -10.56 -23.25
C LEU A 230 1.18 -11.21 -24.22
N ASP A 231 0.83 -10.51 -25.30
CA ASP A 231 -0.09 -11.03 -26.31
C ASP A 231 0.48 -12.27 -27.03
N GLU A 232 1.79 -12.29 -27.31
CA GLU A 232 2.49 -13.46 -27.87
C GLU A 232 2.49 -14.66 -26.94
N THR A 233 2.77 -14.43 -25.65
CA THR A 233 2.64 -15.49 -24.65
C THR A 233 1.21 -16.00 -24.61
N HIS A 234 0.21 -15.12 -24.58
CA HIS A 234 -1.19 -15.56 -24.52
C HIS A 234 -1.55 -16.46 -25.71
N ARG A 235 -1.15 -16.09 -26.93
CA ARG A 235 -1.32 -16.95 -28.11
C ARG A 235 -0.63 -18.29 -27.93
N SER A 236 0.60 -18.31 -27.42
CA SER A 236 1.31 -19.56 -27.14
C SER A 236 0.61 -20.41 -26.08
N LEU A 237 0.06 -19.81 -25.02
CA LEU A 237 -0.70 -20.51 -23.98
C LEU A 237 -2.02 -21.08 -24.50
N ARG A 238 -2.68 -20.38 -25.42
CA ARG A 238 -3.91 -20.84 -26.07
C ARG A 238 -3.65 -21.94 -27.09
N ASP A 239 -2.74 -21.69 -28.02
CA ASP A 239 -2.59 -22.51 -29.24
C ASP A 239 -1.60 -23.67 -29.04
N LEU A 240 -0.48 -23.42 -28.34
CA LEU A 240 0.58 -24.41 -28.15
C LEU A 240 0.56 -25.09 -26.79
N TYR A 241 0.05 -24.45 -25.75
CA TYR A 241 -0.05 -25.03 -24.39
C TYR A 241 -1.48 -25.49 -24.02
N GLU A 242 -2.48 -24.94 -24.71
CA GLU A 242 -3.91 -25.26 -24.61
C GLU A 242 -4.43 -25.17 -23.17
N VAL A 243 -4.24 -24.01 -22.56
CA VAL A 243 -4.71 -23.69 -21.21
C VAL A 243 -5.67 -22.48 -21.17
N SER A 244 -6.07 -21.94 -22.32
CA SER A 244 -7.10 -20.89 -22.38
C SER A 244 -8.50 -21.48 -22.55
N THR A 245 -9.52 -20.70 -22.21
CA THR A 245 -10.95 -21.07 -22.33
C THR A 245 -11.71 -19.92 -23.00
N GLU A 246 -12.94 -20.18 -23.47
CA GLU A 246 -13.73 -19.13 -24.15
C GLU A 246 -13.95 -17.92 -23.24
N GLY A 247 -14.23 -18.12 -21.95
CA GLY A 247 -14.39 -17.00 -21.01
C GLY A 247 -13.11 -16.19 -20.81
N ILE A 248 -11.92 -16.82 -20.90
CA ILE A 248 -10.65 -16.08 -20.89
C ILE A 248 -10.50 -15.28 -22.19
N GLU A 249 -10.79 -15.88 -23.34
CA GLU A 249 -10.68 -15.21 -24.64
C GLU A 249 -11.64 -14.02 -24.76
N GLU A 250 -12.89 -14.17 -24.31
CA GLU A 250 -13.87 -13.09 -24.24
C GLU A 250 -13.37 -11.93 -23.39
N LEU A 251 -12.86 -12.22 -22.19
CA LEU A 251 -12.32 -11.20 -21.29
C LEU A 251 -11.10 -10.51 -21.90
N ILE A 252 -10.17 -11.25 -22.53
CA ILE A 252 -9.01 -10.66 -23.21
C ILE A 252 -9.45 -9.77 -24.37
N ARG A 253 -10.40 -10.20 -25.21
CA ARG A 253 -10.95 -9.36 -26.28
C ARG A 253 -11.58 -8.08 -25.73
N LEU A 254 -12.31 -8.18 -24.63
CA LEU A 254 -12.92 -7.02 -23.98
C LEU A 254 -11.84 -6.06 -23.44
N VAL A 255 -10.87 -6.56 -22.68
CA VAL A 255 -9.79 -5.76 -22.09
C VAL A 255 -8.94 -5.12 -23.19
N ARG A 256 -8.53 -5.88 -24.22
CA ARG A 256 -7.74 -5.35 -25.35
C ARG A 256 -8.51 -4.36 -26.21
N SER A 257 -9.84 -4.32 -26.14
CA SER A 257 -10.66 -3.30 -26.82
C SER A 257 -10.66 -1.92 -26.14
N CYS A 258 -9.97 -1.77 -25.00
CA CYS A 258 -9.89 -0.52 -24.26
C CYS A 258 -8.63 0.27 -24.66
N ASP A 259 -8.78 1.58 -24.80
CA ASP A 259 -7.67 2.50 -25.06
C ASP A 259 -6.63 2.40 -23.94
N GLY A 260 -5.34 2.51 -24.29
CA GLY A 260 -4.24 2.48 -23.32
C GLY A 260 -3.89 1.09 -22.76
N VAL A 261 -4.58 0.02 -23.17
CA VAL A 261 -4.15 -1.35 -22.87
C VAL A 261 -3.05 -1.75 -23.86
N LEU A 262 -1.86 -2.06 -23.34
CA LEU A 262 -0.69 -2.40 -24.15
C LEU A 262 -0.64 -3.89 -24.51
N GLY A 263 -1.06 -4.77 -23.60
CA GLY A 263 -1.12 -6.21 -23.81
C GLY A 263 -1.86 -6.94 -22.68
N ALA A 264 -2.31 -8.16 -22.94
CA ALA A 264 -3.00 -8.99 -21.94
C ALA A 264 -2.76 -10.48 -22.14
N ARG A 265 -2.75 -11.25 -21.04
CA ARG A 265 -2.60 -12.71 -21.07
C ARG A 265 -3.32 -13.39 -19.91
N VAL A 266 -3.63 -14.67 -20.08
CA VAL A 266 -3.97 -15.53 -18.94
C VAL A 266 -2.79 -15.66 -17.97
N MET A 267 -3.10 -15.72 -16.67
CA MET A 267 -2.15 -15.86 -15.57
C MET A 267 -2.47 -17.10 -14.72
N GLY A 268 -1.44 -17.68 -14.08
CA GLY A 268 -1.56 -18.91 -13.30
C GLY A 268 -1.63 -20.18 -14.17
N GLY A 269 -2.30 -21.21 -13.66
CA GLY A 269 -2.39 -22.52 -14.32
C GLY A 269 -3.29 -22.60 -15.56
N GLY A 270 -4.05 -21.54 -15.85
CA GLY A 270 -5.07 -21.51 -16.91
C GLY A 270 -6.33 -22.30 -16.56
N PHE A 271 -7.12 -22.66 -17.59
CA PHE A 271 -8.43 -23.30 -17.50
C PHE A 271 -9.51 -22.49 -16.75
N GLY A 272 -9.27 -21.18 -16.63
CA GLY A 272 -10.03 -20.23 -15.81
C GLY A 272 -9.06 -19.30 -15.08
N GLY A 273 -9.55 -18.61 -14.05
CA GLY A 273 -8.74 -17.72 -13.21
C GLY A 273 -8.64 -16.31 -13.76
N ASN A 274 -7.43 -15.75 -13.72
CA ASN A 274 -7.20 -14.32 -13.95
C ASN A 274 -6.54 -14.04 -15.30
N VAL A 275 -6.91 -12.90 -15.88
CA VAL A 275 -6.22 -12.24 -16.99
C VAL A 275 -5.40 -11.10 -16.44
N LEU A 276 -4.10 -11.09 -16.74
CA LEU A 276 -3.20 -9.98 -16.45
C LEU A 276 -3.17 -9.03 -17.65
N ALA A 277 -3.33 -7.73 -17.41
CA ALA A 277 -3.23 -6.69 -18.42
C ALA A 277 -2.23 -5.62 -18.02
N LEU A 278 -1.47 -5.13 -19.00
CA LEU A 278 -0.61 -3.96 -18.88
C LEU A 278 -1.33 -2.74 -19.45
N ILE A 279 -1.55 -1.72 -18.63
CA ILE A 279 -2.37 -0.55 -18.96
C ILE A 279 -1.60 0.73 -18.62
N VAL A 280 -1.71 1.75 -19.47
CA VAL A 280 -1.27 3.12 -19.14
C VAL A 280 -2.16 3.68 -18.02
N GLU A 281 -1.55 4.31 -17.00
CA GLU A 281 -2.20 4.70 -15.74
C GLU A 281 -3.51 5.49 -15.95
N GLU A 282 -3.49 6.47 -16.87
CA GLU A 282 -4.66 7.32 -17.15
C GLU A 282 -5.88 6.56 -17.68
N ASN A 283 -5.68 5.36 -18.24
CA ASN A 283 -6.75 4.54 -18.82
C ASN A 283 -7.25 3.42 -17.89
N VAL A 284 -6.63 3.24 -16.72
CA VAL A 284 -6.96 2.15 -15.79
C VAL A 284 -8.41 2.24 -15.34
N ARG A 285 -8.83 3.39 -14.81
CA ARG A 285 -10.19 3.60 -14.30
C ARG A 285 -11.26 3.31 -15.37
N ARG A 286 -11.08 3.87 -16.57
CA ARG A 286 -12.00 3.68 -17.70
C ARG A 286 -12.09 2.22 -18.13
N THR A 287 -10.95 1.52 -18.12
CA THR A 287 -10.91 0.08 -18.47
C THR A 287 -11.65 -0.76 -17.43
N ILE A 288 -11.43 -0.51 -16.14
CA ILE A 288 -12.14 -1.19 -15.04
C ILE A 288 -13.64 -0.97 -15.16
N GLU A 289 -14.09 0.26 -15.34
CA GLU A 289 -15.52 0.60 -15.49
C GLU A 289 -16.15 -0.13 -16.68
N LYS A 290 -15.46 -0.16 -17.84
CA LYS A 290 -15.94 -0.86 -19.04
C LYS A 290 -16.02 -2.38 -18.83
N VAL A 291 -15.03 -2.99 -18.18
CA VAL A 291 -15.05 -4.43 -17.89
C VAL A 291 -16.16 -4.79 -16.89
N ARG A 292 -16.34 -4.01 -15.81
CA ARG A 292 -17.44 -4.17 -14.84
C ARG A 292 -18.81 -4.12 -15.53
N SER A 293 -18.99 -3.19 -16.47
CA SER A 293 -20.29 -2.98 -17.12
C SER A 293 -20.77 -4.14 -18.00
N ARG A 294 -19.87 -5.03 -18.45
CA ARG A 294 -20.19 -6.03 -19.49
C ARG A 294 -20.36 -7.45 -19.00
N SER A 295 -19.69 -7.93 -17.94
CA SER A 295 -19.80 -9.37 -17.60
C SER A 295 -19.41 -9.84 -16.19
N TYR A 296 -18.96 -9.01 -15.24
CA TYR A 296 -18.46 -9.54 -13.95
C TYR A 296 -18.83 -8.65 -12.76
N GLY A 297 -19.74 -9.13 -11.91
CA GLY A 297 -19.92 -8.62 -10.54
C GLY A 297 -18.84 -9.10 -9.55
N GLU A 298 -17.85 -9.81 -10.07
CA GLU A 298 -16.70 -10.39 -9.35
C GLU A 298 -15.57 -9.34 -9.17
N PRO A 299 -14.66 -9.54 -8.20
CA PRO A 299 -13.63 -8.56 -7.88
C PRO A 299 -12.65 -8.32 -9.03
N ILE A 300 -12.38 -7.04 -9.30
CA ILE A 300 -11.29 -6.58 -10.17
C ILE A 300 -10.19 -6.03 -9.27
N MET A 301 -8.95 -6.49 -9.46
CA MET A 301 -7.82 -6.10 -8.63
C MET A 301 -6.80 -5.33 -9.47
N THR A 302 -6.65 -4.05 -9.15
CA THR A 302 -5.47 -3.27 -9.52
C THR A 302 -4.30 -3.69 -8.65
N SER A 303 -3.17 -4.07 -9.26
CA SER A 303 -2.01 -4.58 -8.53
C SER A 303 -0.76 -3.77 -8.87
N SER A 304 -0.03 -3.35 -7.84
CA SER A 304 1.35 -2.89 -7.96
C SER A 304 2.30 -3.99 -7.45
N PRO A 305 3.51 -4.14 -8.02
CA PRO A 305 4.52 -5.01 -7.45
C PRO A 305 4.82 -4.58 -6.01
N GLY A 306 4.51 -5.44 -5.04
CA GLY A 306 4.67 -5.16 -3.61
C GLY A 306 5.80 -5.98 -2.99
N ASN A 307 6.10 -5.68 -1.73
CA ASN A 307 7.07 -6.45 -0.95
C ASN A 307 6.59 -7.90 -0.73
N GLY A 308 7.55 -8.81 -0.67
CA GLY A 308 7.33 -10.22 -0.36
C GLY A 308 6.95 -10.47 1.09
N SER A 309 7.14 -11.71 1.52
CA SER A 309 6.72 -12.23 2.82
C SER A 309 7.57 -11.60 3.92
N VAL A 310 6.95 -10.71 4.69
CA VAL A 310 7.55 -10.13 5.89
C VAL A 310 7.01 -10.85 7.12
N TYR A 311 7.90 -11.24 8.04
CA TYR A 311 7.47 -11.66 9.37
C TYR A 311 7.03 -10.44 10.17
N VAL A 312 5.73 -10.34 10.45
CA VAL A 312 5.18 -9.33 11.36
C VAL A 312 5.05 -9.98 12.74
N PRO A 313 5.79 -9.50 13.77
CA PRO A 313 5.66 -10.01 15.13
C PRO A 313 4.21 -9.92 15.64
N PRO A 314 3.75 -10.83 16.53
CA PRO A 314 2.40 -10.77 17.10
C PRO A 314 2.07 -9.44 17.79
N SER A 315 3.07 -8.74 18.33
CA SER A 315 2.92 -7.39 18.88
C SER A 315 2.53 -6.37 17.81
N GLU A 316 3.10 -6.46 16.60
CA GLU A 316 2.80 -5.58 15.47
C GLU A 316 1.43 -5.92 14.84
N SER A 317 1.06 -7.21 14.77
CA SER A 317 -0.29 -7.63 14.34
C SER A 317 -1.40 -7.04 15.22
N LYS A 318 -1.18 -6.95 16.54
CA LYS A 318 -2.12 -6.27 17.45
C LYS A 318 -2.23 -4.77 17.15
N ARG A 319 -1.14 -4.11 16.71
CA ARG A 319 -1.18 -2.68 16.35
C ARG A 319 -2.00 -2.44 15.08
N PHE A 320 -1.90 -3.32 14.08
CA PHE A 320 -2.76 -3.24 12.88
C PHE A 320 -4.24 -3.34 13.22
N LYS A 321 -4.63 -4.31 14.07
CA LYS A 321 -6.02 -4.41 14.53
C LYS A 321 -6.45 -3.17 15.33
N LEU A 322 -5.58 -2.61 16.17
CA LEU A 322 -5.89 -1.36 16.87
C LEU A 322 -6.17 -0.22 15.89
N ILE A 323 -5.34 -0.09 14.84
CA ILE A 323 -5.50 0.94 13.83
C ILE A 323 -6.80 0.74 13.05
N GLU A 324 -7.10 -0.48 12.62
CA GLU A 324 -8.35 -0.82 11.92
C GLU A 324 -9.58 -0.41 12.75
N LEU A 325 -9.61 -0.79 14.03
CA LEU A 325 -10.72 -0.46 14.94
C LEU A 325 -10.83 1.05 15.19
N ALA A 326 -9.69 1.72 15.39
CA ALA A 326 -9.63 3.15 15.72
C ALA A 326 -9.88 4.05 14.51
N ASN A 327 -9.65 3.55 13.30
CA ASN A 327 -9.81 4.28 12.05
C ASN A 327 -11.21 4.10 11.42
N ASP A 328 -12.12 3.37 12.07
CA ASP A 328 -13.54 3.26 11.68
C ASP A 328 -14.38 4.32 12.42
N PRO A 329 -14.73 5.44 11.76
CA PRO A 329 -15.46 6.51 12.42
C PRO A 329 -16.91 6.13 12.74
N MET A 330 -17.52 5.24 11.95
CA MET A 330 -18.93 4.86 12.11
C MET A 330 -19.14 3.89 13.26
N ARG A 331 -18.14 3.04 13.52
CA ARG A 331 -18.20 2.01 14.57
C ARG A 331 -17.35 2.35 15.79
N TRP A 332 -16.86 3.58 15.91
CA TRP A 332 -16.05 4.01 17.05
C TRP A 332 -16.68 3.62 18.39
N LYS A 333 -17.98 3.89 18.56
CA LYS A 333 -18.69 3.61 19.83
C LYS A 333 -18.78 2.11 20.16
N GLU A 334 -18.88 1.26 19.14
CA GLU A 334 -18.84 -0.20 19.32
C GLU A 334 -17.43 -0.67 19.67
N ASN A 335 -16.42 -0.05 19.06
CA ASN A 335 -15.02 -0.44 19.18
C ASN A 335 -14.31 0.17 20.41
N GLU A 336 -14.87 1.21 21.05
CA GLU A 336 -14.21 2.04 22.07
C GLU A 336 -13.63 1.20 23.22
N ALA A 337 -14.38 0.21 23.72
CA ALA A 337 -13.93 -0.66 24.80
C ALA A 337 -12.76 -1.57 24.38
N GLU A 338 -12.80 -2.12 23.17
CA GLU A 338 -11.72 -2.98 22.65
C GLU A 338 -10.46 -2.15 22.37
N ILE A 339 -10.60 -0.98 21.76
CA ILE A 339 -9.51 -0.02 21.50
C ILE A 339 -8.78 0.29 22.82
N ARG A 340 -9.52 0.69 23.86
CA ARG A 340 -8.93 0.99 25.19
C ARG A 340 -8.25 -0.22 25.80
N ALA A 341 -8.85 -1.40 25.74
CA ALA A 341 -8.24 -2.63 26.23
C ALA A 341 -6.97 -3.03 25.44
N MET A 342 -6.89 -2.71 24.16
CA MET A 342 -5.70 -2.94 23.33
C MET A 342 -4.58 -1.94 23.67
N VAL A 343 -4.92 -0.66 23.79
CA VAL A 343 -3.99 0.40 24.21
C VAL A 343 -3.41 0.07 25.59
N GLU A 344 -4.25 -0.33 26.54
CA GLU A 344 -3.82 -0.74 27.88
C GLU A 344 -2.83 -1.92 27.83
N ARG A 345 -3.13 -2.94 27.02
CA ARG A 345 -2.22 -4.10 26.83
C ARG A 345 -0.89 -3.72 26.15
N LEU A 346 -0.89 -2.68 25.32
CA LEU A 346 0.30 -2.26 24.57
C LEU A 346 1.19 -1.28 25.35
N LEU A 347 0.60 -0.44 26.21
CA LEU A 347 1.28 0.68 26.88
C LEU A 347 1.22 0.66 28.42
N GLY A 348 0.29 -0.09 29.03
CA GLY A 348 0.09 -0.13 30.48
C GLY A 348 -0.37 1.22 31.07
N GLY A 349 -1.30 1.89 30.38
CA GLY A 349 -1.96 3.11 30.89
C GLY A 349 -1.17 4.41 30.80
N LYS A 350 0.06 4.42 30.28
CA LYS A 350 0.90 5.62 30.18
C LYS A 350 1.64 5.74 28.83
N PRO A 351 2.06 6.95 28.43
CA PRO A 351 2.86 7.15 27.23
C PRO A 351 4.17 6.35 27.24
N SER A 352 4.54 5.79 26.10
CA SER A 352 5.84 5.15 25.84
C SER A 352 6.96 6.13 25.45
N ARG A 353 6.61 7.36 25.07
CA ARG A 353 7.56 8.44 24.73
C ARG A 353 7.14 9.75 25.41
N PRO A 354 8.09 10.66 25.70
CA PRO A 354 7.77 11.98 26.25
C PRO A 354 6.76 12.72 25.38
N VAL A 355 5.84 13.46 26.03
CA VAL A 355 4.81 14.25 25.36
C VAL A 355 4.95 15.71 25.78
N LYS A 356 5.11 16.63 24.83
CA LYS A 356 5.18 18.08 25.11
C LYS A 356 3.93 18.80 24.61
N PRO A 357 3.12 19.42 25.49
CA PRO A 357 1.97 20.22 25.08
C PRO A 357 2.42 21.50 24.37
N VAL A 358 1.82 21.80 23.23
CA VAL A 358 2.09 23.01 22.44
C VAL A 358 0.77 23.77 22.24
N ILE A 359 0.58 24.83 23.03
CA ILE A 359 -0.68 25.60 23.07
C ILE A 359 -0.55 26.81 22.15
N VAL A 360 -1.33 26.86 21.07
CA VAL A 360 -1.29 27.96 20.10
C VAL A 360 -2.28 29.07 20.47
N ALA A 361 -1.74 30.22 20.87
CA ALA A 361 -2.47 31.39 21.34
C ALA A 361 -2.08 32.70 20.62
N ALA A 362 -1.46 32.61 19.43
CA ALA A 362 -0.93 33.76 18.69
C ALA A 362 -1.93 34.46 17.74
N GLY A 363 -3.19 34.00 17.66
CA GLY A 363 -4.14 34.55 16.70
C GLY A 363 -4.66 35.95 17.04
N LYS A 364 -4.60 36.88 16.07
CA LYS A 364 -5.05 38.30 16.19
C LYS A 364 -6.50 38.50 16.65
N GLY A 365 -7.39 37.54 16.36
CA GLY A 365 -8.77 37.57 16.86
C GLY A 365 -9.66 38.69 16.30
N GLU A 366 -9.37 39.21 15.11
CA GLU A 366 -10.10 40.33 14.49
C GLU A 366 -11.62 40.12 14.44
N ARG A 367 -12.08 38.89 14.09
CA ARG A 367 -13.50 38.51 14.12
C ARG A 367 -14.13 38.63 15.51
N ALA A 368 -13.38 38.28 16.56
CA ALA A 368 -13.87 38.37 17.93
C ALA A 368 -13.97 39.82 18.41
N ARG A 369 -12.98 40.66 18.08
CA ARG A 369 -13.02 42.10 18.38
C ARG A 369 -14.26 42.75 17.75
N ARG A 370 -14.59 42.41 16.50
CA ARG A 370 -15.81 42.88 15.80
C ARG A 370 -17.12 42.42 16.47
N SER A 371 -17.10 41.31 17.21
CA SER A 371 -18.27 40.82 17.97
C SER A 371 -18.43 41.46 19.36
N GLY A 372 -17.59 42.45 19.71
CA GLY A 372 -17.62 43.12 21.00
C GLY A 372 -16.84 42.39 22.11
N LEU A 373 -15.98 41.43 21.76
CA LEU A 373 -15.03 40.84 22.70
C LEU A 373 -13.82 41.79 22.85
N THR A 374 -13.70 42.43 24.01
CA THR A 374 -12.67 43.45 24.30
C THR A 374 -11.33 42.86 24.69
N THR A 375 -11.29 41.60 25.13
CA THR A 375 -10.06 40.87 25.46
C THR A 375 -9.60 40.00 24.29
N PRO A 376 -8.28 39.75 24.13
CA PRO A 376 -7.78 38.75 23.19
C PRO A 376 -8.43 37.39 23.42
N LYS A 377 -8.75 36.64 22.35
CA LYS A 377 -9.49 35.37 22.45
C LYS A 377 -8.92 34.37 23.47
N PRO A 378 -7.59 34.14 23.56
CA PRO A 378 -7.01 33.23 24.55
C PRO A 378 -7.20 33.69 26.01
N LEU A 379 -7.57 34.95 26.23
CA LEU A 379 -7.83 35.56 27.52
C LEU A 379 -9.32 35.82 27.76
N ALA A 380 -10.20 35.32 26.88
CA ALA A 380 -11.63 35.41 27.08
C ALA A 380 -12.01 34.64 28.37
N PRO A 381 -12.83 35.23 29.26
CA PRO A 381 -13.14 34.64 30.56
C PRO A 381 -14.27 33.61 30.42
N VAL A 382 -13.96 32.33 30.64
CA VAL A 382 -14.94 31.25 30.79
C VAL A 382 -15.05 31.00 32.30
N PHE A 383 -16.22 31.12 32.91
CA PHE A 383 -16.38 31.11 34.37
C PHE A 383 -15.39 32.03 35.12
N GLY A 384 -15.04 33.17 34.52
CA GLY A 384 -14.06 34.12 35.06
C GLY A 384 -12.58 33.74 34.87
N THR A 385 -12.27 32.54 34.36
CA THR A 385 -10.90 32.08 34.13
C THR A 385 -10.51 32.22 32.65
N PRO A 386 -9.30 32.74 32.33
CA PRO A 386 -8.82 32.84 30.96
C PRO A 386 -8.85 31.49 30.23
N VAL A 387 -9.41 31.44 29.03
CA VAL A 387 -9.58 30.19 28.27
C VAL A 387 -8.28 29.41 28.05
N VAL A 388 -7.15 30.09 27.85
CA VAL A 388 -5.83 29.44 27.70
C VAL A 388 -5.41 28.68 28.96
N ARG A 389 -5.83 29.15 30.15
CA ARG A 389 -5.56 28.47 31.42
C ARG A 389 -6.36 27.17 31.54
N TYR A 390 -7.62 27.15 31.11
CA TYR A 390 -8.41 25.91 31.04
C TYR A 390 -7.77 24.86 30.15
N VAL A 391 -7.25 25.28 28.99
CA VAL A 391 -6.58 24.35 28.06
C VAL A 391 -5.31 23.79 28.72
N LEU A 392 -4.53 24.65 29.38
CA LEU A 392 -3.30 24.26 30.08
C LEU A 392 -3.55 23.30 31.24
N GLU A 393 -4.50 23.61 32.13
CA GLU A 393 -4.78 22.82 33.34
C GLU A 393 -5.19 21.39 33.03
N LYS A 394 -5.77 21.13 31.85
CA LYS A 394 -6.12 19.77 31.42
C LYS A 394 -4.92 18.86 31.22
N PHE A 395 -3.78 19.40 30.75
CA PHE A 395 -2.56 18.62 30.61
C PHE A 395 -1.97 18.26 31.98
N PHE A 396 -2.08 19.15 32.97
CA PHE A 396 -1.67 18.87 34.34
C PHE A 396 -2.62 17.92 35.08
N ALA A 397 -3.86 17.79 34.61
CA ALA A 397 -4.86 16.85 35.14
C ALA A 397 -4.82 15.46 34.48
N LEU A 398 -3.89 15.22 33.55
CA LEU A 398 -3.72 13.90 32.94
C LEU A 398 -3.23 12.88 33.98
N PRO A 399 -3.56 11.58 33.84
CA PRO A 399 -3.10 10.54 34.75
C PRO A 399 -1.63 10.14 34.55
N PHE A 400 -0.88 10.92 33.76
CA PHE A 400 0.54 10.73 33.47
C PHE A 400 1.21 12.08 33.28
N ASP A 401 2.52 12.12 33.51
CA ASP A 401 3.31 13.34 33.35
C ASP A 401 3.46 13.71 31.87
N VAL A 402 3.50 15.03 31.63
CA VAL A 402 3.87 15.63 30.35
C VAL A 402 5.07 16.55 30.56
N GLU A 403 5.83 16.77 29.50
CA GLU A 403 6.91 17.73 29.49
C GLU A 403 6.42 19.15 29.70
N ARG A 404 7.33 20.03 30.12
CA ARG A 404 7.04 21.46 30.32
C ARG A 404 6.31 22.03 29.10
N PRO A 405 5.06 22.55 29.25
CA PRO A 405 4.29 23.06 28.13
C PRO A 405 4.93 24.28 27.46
N LEU A 406 4.76 24.38 26.14
CA LEU A 406 5.14 25.53 25.33
C LEU A 406 3.88 26.30 24.89
N VAL A 407 3.85 27.60 25.15
CA VAL A 407 2.75 28.48 24.70
C VAL A 407 3.24 29.37 23.56
N ILE A 408 2.60 29.28 22.40
CA ILE A 408 2.89 30.12 21.23
C ILE A 408 2.00 31.36 21.29
N VAL A 409 2.61 32.54 21.30
CA VAL A 409 1.92 33.82 21.49
C VAL A 409 2.30 34.81 20.39
N SER A 410 1.49 35.84 20.19
CA SER A 410 1.88 37.03 19.42
C SER A 410 2.57 38.06 20.31
N PRO A 411 3.32 39.03 19.76
CA PRO A 411 3.89 40.14 20.53
C PRO A 411 2.84 40.87 21.39
N GLU A 412 1.63 41.11 20.87
CA GLU A 412 0.54 41.76 21.61
C GLU A 412 0.02 40.95 22.80
N THR A 413 0.07 39.61 22.70
CA THR A 413 -0.51 38.70 23.70
C THR A 413 0.50 38.15 24.69
N LEU A 414 1.81 38.37 24.47
CA LEU A 414 2.89 37.79 25.27
C LEU A 414 2.76 38.14 26.75
N ASP A 415 2.78 39.43 27.09
CA ASP A 415 2.74 39.86 28.49
C ASP A 415 1.40 39.56 29.18
N PRO A 416 0.24 39.80 28.55
CA PRO A 416 -1.05 39.43 29.13
C PRO A 416 -1.19 37.92 29.41
N ILE A 417 -0.71 37.05 28.50
CA ILE A 417 -0.76 35.59 28.69
C ILE A 417 0.24 35.16 29.78
N LYS A 418 1.47 35.68 29.77
CA LYS A 418 2.44 35.42 30.85
C LYS A 418 1.90 35.80 32.23
N LYS A 419 1.20 36.94 32.33
CA LYS A 419 0.54 37.36 33.57
C LYS A 419 -0.59 36.41 33.98
N ALA A 420 -1.43 35.99 33.02
CA ALA A 420 -2.53 35.05 33.29
C ALA A 420 -2.05 33.66 33.72
N LEU A 421 -0.83 33.27 33.31
CA LEU A 421 -0.25 31.94 33.55
C LEU A 421 0.98 31.98 34.48
N SER A 422 1.16 33.03 35.28
CA SER A 422 2.36 33.24 36.10
C SER A 422 2.60 32.17 37.17
N GLY A 423 1.57 31.39 37.53
CA GLY A 423 1.66 30.28 38.47
C GLY A 423 2.20 28.96 37.88
N TYR A 424 2.51 28.92 36.58
CA TYR A 424 2.95 27.71 35.89
C TYR A 424 4.35 27.86 35.31
N GLN A 425 5.12 26.77 35.33
CA GLN A 425 6.39 26.71 34.61
C GLN A 425 6.13 26.39 33.14
N LEU A 426 6.35 27.37 32.26
CA LEU A 426 6.03 27.30 30.85
C LEU A 426 7.17 27.87 30.01
N ASP A 427 7.35 27.29 28.82
CA ASP A 427 8.15 27.90 27.77
C ASP A 427 7.25 28.79 26.89
N TYR A 428 7.83 29.81 26.25
CA TYR A 428 7.12 30.69 25.33
C TYR A 428 7.85 30.78 23.99
N ALA A 429 7.09 30.71 22.89
CA ALA A 429 7.54 31.02 21.55
C ALA A 429 6.70 32.17 20.98
N VAL A 430 7.32 33.07 20.24
CA VAL A 430 6.64 34.25 19.68
C VAL A 430 6.46 34.08 18.18
N GLN A 431 5.22 34.18 17.71
CA GLN A 431 4.91 34.33 16.30
C GLN A 431 4.91 35.82 15.96
N GLU A 432 5.98 36.30 15.34
CA GLU A 432 6.17 37.72 15.02
C GLU A 432 5.09 38.29 14.10
N ARG A 433 4.71 37.53 13.07
CA ARG A 433 3.68 37.90 12.09
C ARG A 433 2.61 36.84 12.04
N ALA A 434 1.34 37.24 12.10
CA ALA A 434 0.20 36.34 12.01
C ALA A 434 0.04 35.79 10.57
N LEU A 435 0.86 34.80 10.21
CA LEU A 435 0.88 34.17 8.88
C LEU A 435 0.23 32.78 8.89
N GLY A 436 -0.75 32.56 9.76
CA GLY A 436 -1.48 31.29 9.89
C GLY A 436 -1.04 30.40 11.04
N THR A 437 -1.83 29.36 11.34
CA THR A 437 -1.63 28.46 12.47
C THR A 437 -0.46 27.50 12.28
N ALA A 438 -0.20 27.02 11.06
CA ALA A 438 0.98 26.20 10.79
C ALA A 438 2.26 27.01 10.94
N ASN A 439 2.26 28.27 10.49
CA ASN A 439 3.39 29.17 10.72
C ASN A 439 3.60 29.49 12.20
N ALA A 440 2.52 29.58 13.00
CA ALA A 440 2.64 29.74 14.44
C ALA A 440 3.36 28.54 15.08
N VAL A 441 3.01 27.32 14.68
CA VAL A 441 3.72 26.12 15.15
C VAL A 441 5.18 26.10 14.65
N LEU A 442 5.43 26.53 13.41
CA LEU A 442 6.80 26.64 12.87
C LEU A 442 7.67 27.62 13.67
N SER A 443 7.12 28.72 14.22
CA SER A 443 7.89 29.67 15.04
C SER A 443 8.36 29.08 16.38
N ALA A 444 7.90 27.89 16.76
CA ALA A 444 8.37 27.16 17.93
C ALA A 444 9.60 26.26 17.66
N GLU A 445 10.09 26.18 16.42
CA GLU A 445 11.15 25.24 16.02
C GLU A 445 12.38 25.32 16.93
N GLU A 446 12.89 26.53 17.18
CA GLU A 446 14.10 26.71 17.99
C GLU A 446 13.92 26.16 19.42
N LYS A 447 12.72 26.30 20.00
CA LYS A 447 12.40 25.82 21.36
C LYS A 447 12.16 24.31 21.43
N LEU A 448 11.91 23.66 20.29
CA LEU A 448 11.58 22.24 20.21
C LEU A 448 12.62 21.42 19.44
N ARG A 449 13.72 22.04 18.99
CA ARG A 449 14.76 21.40 18.17
C ARG A 449 15.37 20.16 18.81
N ASP A 450 15.62 20.22 20.12
CA ASP A 450 16.25 19.13 20.87
C ASP A 450 15.24 18.18 21.53
N PHE A 451 13.94 18.42 21.33
CA PHE A 451 12.90 17.57 21.90
C PHE A 451 12.69 16.30 21.07
N ASP A 452 12.99 15.14 21.66
CA ASP A 452 12.74 13.82 21.07
C ASP A 452 11.53 13.15 21.73
N GLY A 453 10.35 13.43 21.18
CA GLY A 453 9.08 12.90 21.64
C GLY A 453 7.94 13.36 20.76
N ASP A 454 6.72 13.19 21.26
CA ASP A 454 5.50 13.60 20.58
C ASP A 454 5.04 14.96 21.10
N VAL A 455 4.48 15.78 20.22
CA VAL A 455 3.88 17.06 20.59
C VAL A 455 2.37 16.95 20.54
N ALA A 456 1.71 17.48 21.56
CA ALA A 456 0.26 17.65 21.59
C ALA A 456 -0.06 19.11 21.24
N VAL A 457 -0.23 19.38 19.95
CA VAL A 457 -0.58 20.71 19.45
C VAL A 457 -2.06 20.95 19.66
N ILE A 458 -2.41 21.99 20.41
CA ILE A 458 -3.80 22.34 20.68
C ILE A 458 -4.05 23.83 20.50
N TRP A 459 -5.22 24.19 19.99
CA TRP A 459 -5.63 25.59 19.94
C TRP A 459 -5.97 26.09 21.34
N GLY A 460 -5.31 27.17 21.79
CA GLY A 460 -5.51 27.78 23.12
C GLY A 460 -6.87 28.42 23.35
N THR A 461 -7.83 28.19 22.45
CA THR A 461 -9.22 28.66 22.50
C THR A 461 -10.22 27.50 22.47
N GLN A 462 -9.77 26.27 22.75
CA GLN A 462 -10.59 25.04 22.77
C GLN A 462 -10.80 24.51 24.20
N PRO A 463 -11.54 25.23 25.06
CA PRO A 463 -11.75 24.83 26.46
C PRO A 463 -12.76 23.71 26.64
N VAL A 464 -13.41 23.22 25.58
CA VAL A 464 -14.41 22.14 25.70
C VAL A 464 -13.79 20.75 25.50
N VAL A 465 -12.63 20.65 24.85
CA VAL A 465 -11.91 19.38 24.62
C VAL A 465 -11.65 18.66 25.95
N ARG A 466 -12.13 17.45 26.13
CA ARG A 466 -12.08 16.75 27.42
C ARG A 466 -10.70 16.18 27.75
N ILE A 467 -10.46 15.93 29.04
CA ILE A 467 -9.21 15.30 29.52
C ILE A 467 -9.10 13.89 28.93
N GLU A 468 -10.20 13.15 28.87
CA GLU A 468 -10.28 11.81 28.28
C GLU A 468 -9.93 11.85 26.79
N THR A 469 -10.38 12.89 26.08
CA THR A 469 -10.06 13.06 24.66
C THR A 469 -8.57 13.30 24.43
N ILE A 470 -7.94 14.13 25.26
CA ILE A 470 -6.50 14.37 25.21
C ILE A 470 -5.72 13.09 25.56
N ARG A 471 -6.09 12.44 26.67
CA ARG A 471 -5.48 11.21 27.17
C ARG A 471 -5.50 10.11 26.13
N ASP A 472 -6.69 9.77 25.62
CA ASP A 472 -6.85 8.63 24.71
C ASP A 472 -6.22 8.92 23.35
N ALA A 473 -6.26 10.17 22.84
CA ALA A 473 -5.58 10.52 21.59
C ALA A 473 -4.06 10.33 21.67
N ILE A 474 -3.43 10.72 22.79
CA ILE A 474 -2.00 10.51 23.05
C ILE A 474 -1.68 9.01 23.11
N LEU A 475 -2.43 8.26 23.93
CA LEU A 475 -2.16 6.84 24.13
C LEU A 475 -2.39 6.03 22.86
N ILE A 476 -3.45 6.31 22.10
CA ILE A 476 -3.72 5.64 20.81
C ILE A 476 -2.63 5.96 19.79
N HIS A 477 -2.19 7.22 19.70
CA HIS A 477 -1.10 7.62 18.80
C HIS A 477 0.16 6.78 19.05
N GLN A 478 0.59 6.69 20.30
CA GLN A 478 1.79 5.95 20.66
C GLN A 478 1.61 4.42 20.62
N ALA A 479 0.40 3.92 20.92
CA ALA A 479 0.08 2.50 20.79
C ALA A 479 0.04 2.06 19.32
N ALA A 480 -0.37 2.94 18.39
CA ALA A 480 -0.34 2.66 16.97
C ALA A 480 1.09 2.61 16.41
N ARG A 481 2.00 3.48 16.89
CA ARG A 481 3.40 3.70 16.42
C ARG A 481 3.57 4.11 14.95
N PHE A 482 2.70 3.67 14.05
CA PHE A 482 2.74 3.96 12.62
C PHE A 482 2.09 5.29 12.23
N SER A 483 1.38 5.94 13.15
CA SER A 483 0.71 7.21 12.88
C SER A 483 1.72 8.36 12.90
N SER A 484 1.87 9.07 11.78
CA SER A 484 2.62 10.33 11.71
C SER A 484 1.82 11.51 12.25
N MET A 485 0.50 11.37 12.29
CA MET A 485 -0.41 12.38 12.86
C MET A 485 -1.70 11.73 13.33
N THR A 486 -2.05 11.96 14.59
CA THR A 486 -3.35 11.56 15.15
C THR A 486 -4.16 12.79 15.51
N LEU A 487 -5.44 12.80 15.12
CA LEU A 487 -6.36 13.90 15.41
C LEU A 487 -7.71 13.37 15.90
N PRO A 488 -8.14 13.70 17.13
CA PRO A 488 -9.50 13.42 17.54
C PRO A 488 -10.50 14.27 16.76
N THR A 489 -11.57 13.60 16.34
CA THR A 489 -12.68 14.12 15.56
C THR A 489 -14.00 13.83 16.26
N ALA A 490 -15.04 14.57 15.86
CA ALA A 490 -16.42 14.28 16.23
C ALA A 490 -17.27 14.18 14.96
N LEU A 491 -18.11 13.14 14.88
CA LEU A 491 -19.13 13.04 13.85
C LEU A 491 -20.24 14.06 14.10
N ARG A 492 -20.52 14.90 13.11
CA ARG A 492 -21.54 15.95 13.23
C ARG A 492 -22.22 16.27 11.90
N PRO A 493 -23.43 16.85 11.95
CA PRO A 493 -24.01 17.50 10.78
C PRO A 493 -23.20 18.73 10.35
N ASN A 494 -23.01 18.91 9.04
CA ASN A 494 -22.33 20.06 8.43
C ASN A 494 -20.99 20.41 9.10
N PRO A 495 -19.98 19.52 9.04
CA PRO A 495 -18.67 19.77 9.65
C PRO A 495 -17.99 21.01 9.05
N TYR A 496 -17.27 21.76 9.89
CA TYR A 496 -16.58 22.97 9.44
C TYR A 496 -15.33 22.61 8.63
N ALA A 497 -14.53 21.66 9.14
CA ALA A 497 -13.33 21.18 8.48
C ALA A 497 -13.39 19.65 8.28
N PRO A 498 -14.19 19.16 7.30
CA PRO A 498 -14.39 17.74 7.10
C PRO A 498 -13.07 17.01 6.83
N ILE A 499 -12.89 15.88 7.52
CA ILE A 499 -11.88 14.88 7.15
C ILE A 499 -12.35 14.13 5.92
N VAL A 500 -11.46 13.96 4.94
CA VAL A 500 -11.69 13.19 3.72
C VAL A 500 -10.92 11.89 3.82
N ARG A 501 -11.62 10.78 3.56
CA ARG A 501 -11.06 9.45 3.54
C ARG A 501 -11.15 8.84 2.14
N ASP A 502 -10.22 7.95 1.80
CA ASP A 502 -10.30 7.13 0.59
C ASP A 502 -11.26 5.93 0.75
N GLU A 503 -11.32 5.07 -0.26
CA GLU A 503 -12.18 3.86 -0.28
C GLU A 503 -11.78 2.83 0.78
N GLU A 504 -10.54 2.89 1.29
CA GLU A 504 -9.98 2.02 2.31
C GLU A 504 -10.15 2.61 3.73
N GLY A 505 -10.69 3.83 3.82
CA GLY A 505 -10.95 4.54 5.07
C GLY A 505 -9.77 5.36 5.58
N TRP A 506 -8.65 5.45 4.86
CA TRP A 506 -7.50 6.24 5.26
C TRP A 506 -7.70 7.72 5.02
N VAL A 507 -7.21 8.56 5.93
CA VAL A 507 -7.30 10.01 5.82
C VAL A 507 -6.37 10.50 4.71
N VAL A 508 -6.95 11.12 3.67
CA VAL A 508 -6.21 11.65 2.50
C VAL A 508 -6.25 13.17 2.42
N ASP A 509 -7.24 13.81 3.05
CA ASP A 509 -7.37 15.27 3.05
C ASP A 509 -8.15 15.77 4.29
N SER A 510 -8.04 17.06 4.57
CA SER A 510 -8.91 17.81 5.47
C SER A 510 -9.23 19.15 4.81
N LEU A 511 -10.51 19.38 4.49
CA LEU A 511 -10.94 20.57 3.77
C LEU A 511 -11.33 21.68 4.73
N GLU A 512 -11.02 22.94 4.44
CA GLU A 512 -11.61 24.08 5.17
C GLU A 512 -12.72 24.72 4.34
N THR A 513 -13.97 24.34 4.60
CA THR A 513 -15.14 24.71 3.78
C THR A 513 -15.26 26.21 3.48
N TYR A 514 -14.99 27.09 4.45
CA TYR A 514 -15.00 28.55 4.24
C TYR A 514 -13.83 29.03 3.37
N LEU A 515 -12.65 28.43 3.51
CA LEU A 515 -11.44 28.85 2.79
C LEU A 515 -11.44 28.38 1.34
N GLU A 516 -11.95 27.18 1.12
CA GLU A 516 -11.76 26.44 -0.12
C GLU A 516 -13.03 26.41 -0.98
N GLY A 517 -14.11 27.06 -0.52
CA GLY A 517 -15.40 27.10 -1.22
C GLY A 517 -16.07 25.72 -1.32
N ALA A 518 -15.57 24.73 -0.60
CA ALA A 518 -16.09 23.37 -0.59
C ALA A 518 -17.46 23.31 0.11
N LYS A 519 -18.39 22.53 -0.45
CA LYS A 519 -19.66 22.23 0.22
C LYS A 519 -19.41 21.20 1.31
N ALA A 520 -19.76 21.55 2.55
CA ALA A 520 -19.70 20.59 3.65
C ALA A 520 -20.62 19.39 3.36
N PRO A 521 -20.19 18.15 3.64
CA PRO A 521 -21.08 17.01 3.58
C PRO A 521 -22.19 17.17 4.63
N GLN A 522 -23.32 16.51 4.41
CA GLN A 522 -24.46 16.60 5.35
C GLN A 522 -24.08 16.07 6.73
N ILE A 523 -23.29 14.99 6.80
CA ILE A 523 -22.70 14.41 8.00
C ILE A 523 -21.22 14.15 7.70
N GLY A 524 -20.34 14.46 8.64
CA GLY A 524 -18.93 14.11 8.54
C GLY A 524 -18.15 14.39 9.82
N GLU A 525 -16.86 14.09 9.79
CA GLU A 525 -15.94 14.27 10.92
C GLU A 525 -15.37 15.69 10.96
N ASP A 526 -15.42 16.34 12.11
CA ASP A 526 -14.80 17.65 12.35
C ASP A 526 -13.73 17.49 13.43
N ASN A 527 -12.54 18.06 13.22
CA ASN A 527 -11.49 17.99 14.24
C ASN A 527 -11.83 18.86 15.45
N VAL A 528 -11.35 18.46 16.63
CA VAL A 528 -11.55 19.23 17.87
C VAL A 528 -10.46 20.28 18.13
N GLY A 529 -9.48 20.40 17.23
CA GLY A 529 -8.35 21.32 17.37
C GLY A 529 -7.23 20.83 18.28
N LEU A 530 -7.12 19.51 18.46
CA LEU A 530 -6.00 18.81 19.09
C LEU A 530 -5.34 17.88 18.06
N PHE A 531 -4.01 17.83 18.06
CA PHE A 531 -3.23 17.04 17.12
C PHE A 531 -1.99 16.47 17.81
N ILE A 532 -1.76 15.17 17.66
CA ILE A 532 -0.60 14.46 18.23
C ILE A 532 0.31 14.05 17.09
N LEU A 533 1.57 14.47 17.13
CA LEU A 533 2.56 14.19 16.09
C LEU A 533 3.94 13.96 16.69
N PRO A 534 4.82 13.13 16.08
CA PRO A 534 6.23 13.14 16.40
C PRO A 534 6.83 14.51 16.10
N CYS A 535 7.58 15.09 17.06
CA CYS A 535 8.12 16.44 16.95
C CYS A 535 8.95 16.65 15.68
N ARG A 536 9.82 15.68 15.36
CA ARG A 536 10.70 15.72 14.18
C ARG A 536 9.90 15.72 12.87
N GLU A 537 8.97 14.78 12.69
CA GLU A 537 8.15 14.69 11.47
C GLU A 537 7.25 15.91 11.28
N MET A 538 6.74 16.49 12.38
CA MET A 538 5.98 17.73 12.34
C MET A 538 6.83 18.86 11.74
N PHE A 539 8.05 19.09 12.24
CA PHE A 539 8.90 20.16 11.72
C PHE A 539 9.44 19.90 10.32
N GLU A 540 9.75 18.65 9.96
CA GLU A 540 10.10 18.30 8.58
C GLU A 540 8.98 18.70 7.61
N THR A 541 7.73 18.37 7.95
CA THR A 541 6.57 18.70 7.12
C THR A 541 6.30 20.20 7.08
N LEU A 542 6.39 20.90 8.22
CA LEU A 542 6.19 22.36 8.28
C LEU A 542 7.24 23.12 7.47
N LYS A 543 8.52 22.70 7.53
CA LYS A 543 9.59 23.28 6.71
C LYS A 543 9.36 23.06 5.24
N GLU A 544 8.87 21.88 4.87
CA GLU A 544 8.54 21.57 3.48
C GLU A 544 7.42 22.46 2.96
N LEU A 545 6.33 22.57 3.71
CA LEU A 545 5.23 23.48 3.40
C LEU A 545 5.70 24.93 3.32
N HIS A 546 6.57 25.35 4.24
CA HIS A 546 7.15 26.68 4.22
C HIS A 546 7.97 26.91 2.94
N ARG A 547 8.87 26.00 2.60
CA ARG A 547 9.70 26.08 1.39
C ARG A 547 8.87 26.11 0.11
N LYS A 548 7.78 25.35 0.04
CA LYS A 548 6.90 25.28 -1.13
C LYS A 548 6.04 26.53 -1.32
N HIS A 549 5.51 27.10 -0.24
CA HIS A 549 4.46 28.11 -0.32
C HIS A 549 4.93 29.51 0.11
N TYR A 550 6.07 29.68 0.77
CA TYR A 550 6.49 30.99 1.24
C TYR A 550 7.04 31.84 0.09
N LEU A 551 6.48 33.03 -0.08
CA LEU A 551 6.81 33.98 -1.13
C LEU A 551 7.84 35.02 -0.66
N PRO A 552 8.64 35.59 -1.58
CA PRO A 552 9.63 36.62 -1.24
C PRO A 552 9.04 37.89 -0.60
N ASP A 553 7.74 38.17 -0.80
CA ASP A 553 7.03 39.30 -0.19
C ASP A 553 6.67 39.07 1.30
N GLY A 554 7.01 37.90 1.82
CA GLY A 554 6.81 37.51 3.22
C GLY A 554 5.39 37.03 3.55
N ARG A 555 4.65 36.52 2.55
CA ARG A 555 3.36 35.81 2.73
C ARG A 555 3.43 34.40 2.13
N TYR A 556 2.34 33.64 2.26
CA TYR A 556 2.24 32.32 1.64
C TYR A 556 1.40 32.37 0.36
N ASP A 557 1.73 31.55 -0.62
CA ASP A 557 0.93 31.30 -1.82
C ASP A 557 -0.30 30.44 -1.49
N THR A 558 -1.23 31.05 -0.75
CA THR A 558 -2.52 30.49 -0.38
C THR A 558 -3.59 31.58 -0.49
N PRO A 559 -4.88 31.25 -0.61
CA PRO A 559 -5.94 32.26 -0.79
C PRO A 559 -5.98 33.36 0.27
N ARG A 560 -5.47 33.12 1.48
CA ARG A 560 -5.39 34.12 2.56
C ARG A 560 -4.00 34.71 2.78
N GLY A 561 -2.98 34.24 2.08
CA GLY A 561 -1.60 34.61 2.39
C GLY A 561 -1.09 34.03 3.72
N GLU A 562 -1.72 32.95 4.20
CA GLU A 562 -1.49 32.32 5.51
C GLU A 562 -1.33 30.81 5.35
N LEU A 563 -0.46 30.19 6.15
CA LEU A 563 -0.26 28.73 6.18
C LEU A 563 -1.16 28.09 7.25
N GLY A 564 -2.13 27.28 6.81
CA GLY A 564 -3.14 26.64 7.65
C GLY A 564 -2.67 25.34 8.30
N PHE A 565 -3.20 25.06 9.50
CA PHE A 565 -3.10 23.80 10.23
C PHE A 565 -4.53 23.46 10.70
N PRO A 566 -5.04 22.22 10.55
CA PRO A 566 -4.31 21.01 10.12
C PRO A 566 -4.33 20.73 8.61
N ASN A 567 -5.17 21.40 7.83
CA ASN A 567 -5.44 21.05 6.43
C ASN A 567 -4.18 20.86 5.56
N MET A 568 -3.24 21.83 5.59
CA MET A 568 -1.99 21.72 4.81
C MET A 568 -1.10 20.58 5.29
N MET A 569 -1.07 20.33 6.60
CA MET A 569 -0.28 19.24 7.19
C MET A 569 -0.84 17.88 6.79
N VAL A 570 -2.16 17.70 6.90
CA VAL A 570 -2.84 16.46 6.50
C VAL A 570 -2.58 16.15 5.03
N ARG A 571 -2.77 17.14 4.15
CA ARG A 571 -2.50 16.97 2.71
C ARG A 571 -1.07 16.57 2.41
N GLU A 572 -0.10 17.31 2.97
CA GLU A 572 1.31 17.06 2.67
C GLU A 572 1.79 15.73 3.27
N MET A 573 1.30 15.34 4.46
CA MET A 573 1.59 14.05 5.05
C MET A 573 0.99 12.91 4.22
N ALA A 574 -0.29 12.98 3.87
CA ALA A 574 -0.95 11.98 3.04
C ALA A 574 -0.25 11.83 1.67
N ARG A 575 0.08 12.95 1.01
CA ARG A 575 0.83 12.97 -0.27
C ARG A 575 2.20 12.30 -0.17
N ARG A 576 2.83 12.29 1.01
CA ARG A 576 4.12 11.64 1.29
C ARG A 576 3.97 10.17 1.74
N GLY A 577 2.77 9.60 1.65
CA GLY A 577 2.47 8.23 2.09
C GLY A 577 2.54 8.06 3.62
N LYS A 578 2.40 9.15 4.38
CA LYS A 578 2.38 9.08 5.86
C LYS A 578 0.99 8.74 6.36
N THR A 579 0.91 7.88 7.35
CA THR A 579 -0.36 7.45 7.95
C THR A 579 -0.89 8.51 8.90
N ILE A 580 -2.18 8.85 8.74
CA ILE A 580 -2.90 9.81 9.56
C ILE A 580 -4.12 9.13 10.17
N LEU A 581 -4.28 9.22 11.49
CA LEU A 581 -5.39 8.62 12.22
C LEU A 581 -6.37 9.68 12.71
N ALA A 582 -7.55 9.75 12.09
CA ALA A 582 -8.67 10.52 12.62
C ALA A 582 -9.53 9.63 13.53
N LEU A 583 -9.66 10.02 14.80
CA LEU A 583 -10.35 9.24 15.83
C LEU A 583 -11.73 9.85 16.11
N ALA A 584 -12.83 9.22 15.67
CA ALA A 584 -14.20 9.73 15.85
C ALA A 584 -14.74 9.57 17.28
N MET A 585 -13.91 9.97 18.24
CA MET A 585 -14.04 9.68 19.66
C MET A 585 -14.69 10.79 20.46
N ALA A 586 -14.59 12.02 19.97
CA ALA A 586 -14.95 13.21 20.74
C ALA A 586 -16.46 13.46 20.67
N ASP A 587 -17.00 14.04 21.74
CA ASP A 587 -18.35 14.55 21.71
C ASP A 587 -18.44 15.75 20.73
N PRO A 588 -19.49 15.88 19.91
CA PRO A 588 -19.64 17.01 18.99
C PRO A 588 -19.51 18.39 19.65
N ARG A 589 -19.85 18.51 20.94
CA ARG A 589 -19.67 19.74 21.73
C ARG A 589 -18.20 20.15 21.86
N GLU A 590 -17.26 19.19 21.87
CA GLU A 590 -15.81 19.43 21.99
C GLU A 590 -15.22 20.20 20.79
N THR A 591 -15.90 20.20 19.64
CA THR A 591 -15.52 21.01 18.48
C THR A 591 -15.68 22.53 18.72
N LYS A 592 -16.34 22.92 19.82
CA LYS A 592 -16.64 24.32 20.11
C LYS A 592 -15.49 25.03 20.81
N GLY A 593 -14.91 26.00 20.09
CA GLY A 593 -13.96 26.97 20.64
C GLY A 593 -14.52 28.38 20.71
N ILE A 594 -13.72 29.30 21.26
CA ILE A 594 -14.00 30.74 21.34
C ILE A 594 -13.62 31.44 20.02
N LYS A 595 -14.63 31.84 19.23
CA LYS A 595 -14.48 32.62 18.00
C LYS A 595 -15.10 34.02 18.10
N ALA A 596 -16.13 34.20 18.91
CA ALA A 596 -16.87 35.44 19.13
C ALA A 596 -17.42 35.54 20.57
N LYS A 597 -17.90 36.72 20.98
CA LYS A 597 -18.46 36.95 22.33
C LYS A 597 -19.60 35.99 22.70
N GLY A 598 -20.49 35.72 21.74
CA GLY A 598 -21.62 34.80 21.94
C GLY A 598 -21.23 33.33 22.15
N ASP A 599 -19.94 32.98 22.01
CA ASP A 599 -19.47 31.62 22.25
C ASP A 599 -19.27 31.31 23.73
N LEU A 600 -19.11 32.33 24.59
CA LEU A 600 -18.79 32.17 26.02
C LEU A 600 -19.84 31.34 26.76
N GLU A 601 -21.10 31.79 26.76
CA GLU A 601 -22.21 31.09 27.42
C GLU A 601 -22.42 29.68 26.86
N LYS A 602 -22.15 29.49 25.57
CA LYS A 602 -22.28 28.20 24.91
C LYS A 602 -21.20 27.23 25.35
N VAL A 603 -19.95 27.71 25.44
CA VAL A 603 -18.82 26.95 25.94
C VAL A 603 -19.00 26.59 27.41
N GLU A 604 -19.40 27.54 28.26
CA GLU A 604 -19.67 27.30 29.70
C GLU A 604 -20.70 26.19 29.89
N ARG A 605 -21.84 26.29 29.19
CA ARG A 605 -22.88 25.25 29.21
C ARG A 605 -22.37 23.88 28.76
N TYR A 606 -21.55 23.85 27.70
CA TYR A 606 -21.01 22.61 27.18
C TYR A 606 -20.01 21.97 28.14
N ILE A 607 -19.19 22.76 28.82
CA ILE A 607 -18.28 22.28 29.86
C ILE A 607 -19.10 21.62 30.99
N LEU A 608 -20.13 22.30 31.52
CA LEU A 608 -20.99 21.73 32.58
C LEU A 608 -21.63 20.42 32.16
N HIS A 609 -22.29 20.38 30.99
CA HIS A 609 -22.96 19.17 30.51
C HIS A 609 -22.01 18.01 30.20
N LEU A 610 -20.71 18.27 29.99
CA LEU A 610 -19.71 17.23 29.75
C LEU A 610 -18.99 16.79 31.02
N SER A 611 -19.13 17.54 32.13
CA SER A 611 -18.63 17.13 33.45
C SER A 611 -19.65 16.30 34.24
N GLU A 612 -20.93 16.34 33.87
CA GLU A 612 -22.01 15.54 34.47
C GLU A 612 -22.19 14.15 33.85
N VAL A 613 -21.53 13.89 32.72
CA VAL A 613 -21.59 12.65 31.91
C VAL A 613 -20.23 11.98 31.96
#